data_AF-A0A7V9HYI4-F1
#
_entry.id   AF-A0A7V9HYI4-F1
#
_cell.length_a   1.000
_cell.length_b   1.000
_cell.length_c   1.000
_cell.angle_alpha   90.00
_cell.angle_beta   90.00
_cell.angle_gamma   90.00
#
_symmetry.space_group_name_H-M   'P 1'
#
loop_
_entity.id
_entity.type
_entity.pdbx_description
1 polymer ?
#
loop_
_entity_poly.entity_id
_entity_poly.type
_entity_poly.pdbx_seq_one_letter_code
_entity_poly.pdbx_strand_id
1 'polypeptide(L)'
;MKFIDEYRQSDLAWKLAKQIERLTDQPLKLMEVCGGHTHTIFKYGIEDLLPNNIEMIHGPGCPVCVIPLGRVDDAISIAQQPDVIFTTFGDAMRVPGSKTSLLDAKASGADVRMVYSPLDALKIARKNPEKHVVFLGLGFETTAPSTAMTVLQAAKDNVNNFSIFCNHITIIPALKAMLDSPDLKLDGFVGPGHVSTVIGTRCYDFVPRDYGKPIVVTGFEPLDILQSVFMIVKQITEGRAEVENQYARVVNRDGNKLALRALFEVFEPRDYFEWRGLGSIAHSGMRLRPKYAAFDAEMKFSVPGLRIADPKACQCGEILKGVKKPWECKVFGTACTPETPIGSCMVSSEGACAAYYNFGRLSKIAERSSANQTF
;
A
#
# COMPACT_ATOMS: atom_id res chain seq x y z
N MET A 1 -0.62 19.79 15.98
CA MET A 1 -1.98 19.56 15.46
C MET A 1 -2.96 19.79 16.61
N LYS A 2 -3.81 20.83 16.54
CA LYS A 2 -5.03 20.86 17.38
C LYS A 2 -5.87 19.64 17.00
N PHE A 3 -6.51 18.96 17.96
CA PHE A 3 -7.42 17.80 17.80
C PHE A 3 -6.86 16.37 17.86
N ILE A 4 -5.55 16.10 17.99
CA ILE A 4 -5.05 14.70 18.12
C ILE A 4 -5.66 13.98 19.32
N ASP A 5 -5.81 14.68 20.45
CA ASP A 5 -6.29 14.07 21.70
C ASP A 5 -7.78 13.70 21.64
N GLU A 6 -8.59 14.46 20.90
CA GLU A 6 -10.03 14.20 20.72
C GLU A 6 -10.28 12.93 19.91
N TYR A 7 -9.46 12.66 18.87
CA TYR A 7 -9.58 11.46 18.04
C TYR A 7 -8.98 10.18 18.67
N ARG A 8 -8.47 10.28 19.91
CA ARG A 8 -7.86 9.18 20.66
C ARG A 8 -8.52 8.92 22.02
N GLN A 9 -9.70 9.50 22.26
CA GLN A 9 -10.43 9.31 23.52
C GLN A 9 -10.95 7.88 23.66
N SER A 10 -10.47 7.18 24.70
CA SER A 10 -10.86 5.79 25.00
C SER A 10 -12.36 5.63 25.21
N ASP A 11 -13.00 6.58 25.88
CA ASP A 11 -14.42 6.49 26.24
C ASP A 11 -15.33 6.52 25.01
N LEU A 12 -14.96 7.32 24.00
CA LEU A 12 -15.68 7.37 22.73
C LEU A 12 -15.47 6.09 21.93
N ALA A 13 -14.25 5.53 21.95
CA ALA A 13 -13.95 4.27 21.27
C ALA A 13 -14.82 3.12 21.80
N TRP A 14 -14.93 2.99 23.13
CA TRP A 14 -15.78 1.99 23.78
C TRP A 14 -17.27 2.21 23.50
N LYS A 15 -17.73 3.47 23.45
CA LYS A 15 -19.13 3.78 23.08
C LYS A 15 -19.44 3.38 21.65
N LEU A 16 -18.54 3.66 20.70
CA LEU A 16 -18.69 3.25 19.30
C LEU A 16 -18.69 1.72 19.16
N ALA A 17 -17.76 1.02 19.81
CA ALA A 17 -17.71 -0.44 19.82
C ALA A 17 -19.05 -1.06 20.28
N LYS A 18 -19.61 -0.57 21.40
CA LYS A 18 -20.93 -1.00 21.90
C LYS A 18 -22.07 -0.66 20.97
N GLN A 19 -21.98 0.45 20.23
CA GLN A 19 -22.98 0.78 19.22
C GLN A 19 -22.91 -0.17 18.02
N ILE A 20 -21.71 -0.51 17.56
CA ILE A 20 -21.49 -1.49 16.50
C ILE A 20 -22.07 -2.86 16.92
N GLU A 21 -21.79 -3.31 18.14
CA GLU A 21 -22.32 -4.56 18.71
C GLU A 21 -23.86 -4.61 18.67
N ARG A 22 -24.53 -3.49 18.95
CA ARG A 22 -26.00 -3.41 18.95
C ARG A 22 -26.62 -3.36 17.57
N LEU A 23 -25.85 -3.04 16.53
CA LEU A 23 -26.38 -2.92 15.17
C LEU A 23 -26.59 -4.27 14.51
N THR A 24 -25.70 -5.25 14.77
CA THR A 24 -25.76 -6.53 14.08
C THR A 24 -25.05 -7.65 14.84
N ASP A 25 -25.66 -8.82 14.82
CA ASP A 25 -25.05 -10.10 15.21
C ASP A 25 -24.54 -10.89 13.99
N GLN A 26 -24.75 -10.38 12.77
CA GLN A 26 -24.34 -11.06 11.54
C GLN A 26 -22.81 -11.05 11.40
N PRO A 27 -22.19 -12.16 10.97
CA PRO A 27 -20.76 -12.17 10.62
C PRO A 27 -20.49 -11.24 9.43
N LEU A 28 -19.59 -10.28 9.59
CA LEU A 28 -19.20 -9.32 8.56
C LEU A 28 -17.68 -9.32 8.35
N LYS A 29 -17.28 -9.26 7.08
CA LYS A 29 -15.89 -9.19 6.63
C LYS A 29 -15.62 -7.85 5.97
N LEU A 30 -14.89 -6.99 6.67
CA LEU A 30 -14.58 -5.64 6.21
C LEU A 30 -13.11 -5.55 5.82
N MET A 31 -12.84 -5.06 4.61
CA MET A 31 -11.46 -4.91 4.13
C MET A 31 -11.03 -3.44 4.18
N GLU A 32 -9.87 -3.19 4.78
CA GLU A 32 -9.15 -1.93 4.55
C GLU A 32 -8.10 -2.12 3.45
N VAL A 33 -7.87 -1.07 2.66
CA VAL A 33 -6.93 -1.08 1.54
C VAL A 33 -5.87 0.01 1.67
N CYS A 34 -5.38 0.22 2.89
CA CYS A 34 -4.35 1.20 3.22
C CYS A 34 -3.43 0.71 4.35
N GLY A 35 -2.13 0.59 4.05
CA GLY A 35 -1.13 0.19 5.04
C GLY A 35 -1.08 1.07 6.30
N GLY A 36 -1.42 2.36 6.18
CA GLY A 36 -1.60 3.25 7.33
C GLY A 36 -2.79 2.87 8.22
N HIS A 37 -3.88 2.37 7.64
CA HIS A 37 -5.02 1.82 8.40
C HIS A 37 -4.65 0.50 9.06
N THR A 38 -4.02 -0.44 8.34
CA THR A 38 -3.38 -1.64 8.93
C THR A 38 -2.59 -1.23 10.18
N HIS A 39 -1.66 -0.28 10.05
CA HIS A 39 -0.80 0.13 11.15
C HIS A 39 -1.59 0.66 12.36
N THR A 40 -2.56 1.55 12.15
CA THR A 40 -3.40 2.10 13.23
C THR A 40 -4.24 1.00 13.89
N ILE A 41 -4.85 0.10 13.11
CA ILE A 41 -5.66 -1.00 13.63
C ILE A 41 -4.86 -1.85 14.62
N PHE A 42 -3.63 -2.23 14.25
CA PHE A 42 -2.77 -3.03 15.11
C PHE A 42 -2.22 -2.27 16.30
N LYS A 43 -1.65 -1.08 16.06
CA LYS A 43 -1.00 -0.27 17.09
C LYS A 43 -1.94 0.06 18.24
N TYR A 44 -3.22 0.31 17.94
CA TYR A 44 -4.23 0.67 18.93
C TYR A 44 -5.17 -0.48 19.30
N GLY A 45 -4.95 -1.68 18.75
CA GLY A 45 -5.78 -2.86 19.03
C GLY A 45 -7.26 -2.66 18.68
N ILE A 46 -7.56 -2.03 17.54
CA ILE A 46 -8.94 -1.75 17.12
C ILE A 46 -9.73 -3.06 16.94
N GLU A 47 -9.10 -4.10 16.37
CA GLU A 47 -9.73 -5.43 16.28
C GLU A 47 -10.12 -6.02 17.64
N ASP A 48 -9.39 -5.69 18.72
CA ASP A 48 -9.73 -6.16 20.07
C ASP A 48 -10.96 -5.43 20.66
N LEU A 49 -11.32 -4.27 20.10
CA LEU A 49 -12.48 -3.47 20.52
C LEU A 49 -13.73 -3.82 19.70
N LEU A 50 -13.56 -4.38 18.50
CA LEU A 50 -14.68 -4.74 17.64
C LEU A 50 -15.37 -6.02 18.15
N PRO A 51 -16.69 -6.15 17.95
CA PRO A 51 -17.42 -7.39 18.20
C PRO A 51 -16.82 -8.57 17.42
N ASN A 52 -16.88 -9.78 18.00
CA ASN A 52 -16.27 -10.98 17.41
C ASN A 52 -16.87 -11.39 16.05
N ASN A 53 -18.07 -10.92 15.72
CA ASN A 53 -18.70 -11.13 14.42
C ASN A 53 -18.15 -10.21 13.32
N ILE A 54 -17.32 -9.21 13.65
CA ILE A 54 -16.68 -8.33 12.65
C ILE A 54 -15.22 -8.72 12.47
N GLU A 55 -14.91 -9.21 11.28
CA GLU A 55 -13.56 -9.55 10.87
C GLU A 55 -12.97 -8.42 10.02
N MET A 56 -11.84 -7.87 10.45
CA MET A 56 -11.05 -6.96 9.62
C MET A 56 -10.09 -7.76 8.73
N ILE A 57 -10.03 -7.36 7.46
CA ILE A 57 -9.18 -7.94 6.43
C ILE A 57 -8.21 -6.86 5.94
N HIS A 58 -6.92 -7.19 5.93
CA HIS A 58 -5.85 -6.29 5.53
C HIS A 58 -5.50 -6.52 4.06
N GLY A 59 -6.06 -5.68 3.20
CA GLY A 59 -5.88 -5.76 1.76
C GLY A 59 -4.50 -5.29 1.28
N PRO A 60 -4.31 -5.19 -0.04
CA PRO A 60 -3.04 -4.80 -0.67
C PRO A 60 -2.79 -3.28 -0.60
N GLY A 61 -2.90 -2.69 0.59
CA GLY A 61 -2.79 -1.26 0.85
C GLY A 61 -1.37 -0.74 1.05
N CYS A 62 -0.35 -1.59 0.93
CA CYS A 62 1.06 -1.26 1.12
C CYS A 62 1.80 -1.41 -0.22
N PRO A 63 2.23 -0.32 -0.88
CA PRO A 63 2.83 -0.40 -2.22
C PRO A 63 4.17 -1.16 -2.22
N VAL A 64 4.93 -1.06 -1.12
CA VAL A 64 6.16 -1.82 -0.88
C VAL A 64 5.88 -3.32 -0.75
N CYS A 65 4.71 -3.68 -0.23
CA CYS A 65 4.33 -5.07 -0.01
C CYS A 65 3.93 -5.75 -1.32
N VAL A 66 3.40 -5.00 -2.28
CA VAL A 66 2.88 -5.53 -3.55
C VAL A 66 3.86 -5.46 -4.72
N ILE A 67 5.07 -4.92 -4.52
CA ILE A 67 6.09 -4.91 -5.59
C ILE A 67 6.52 -6.35 -5.93
N PRO A 68 6.52 -6.75 -7.22
CA PRO A 68 7.01 -8.06 -7.64
C PRO A 68 8.51 -8.22 -7.42
N LEU A 69 8.95 -9.44 -7.08
CA LEU A 69 10.39 -9.75 -6.91
C LEU A 69 11.22 -9.36 -8.14
N GLY A 70 10.70 -9.64 -9.33
CA GLY A 70 11.38 -9.30 -10.59
C GLY A 70 11.70 -7.81 -10.73
N ARG A 71 10.81 -6.93 -10.25
CA ARG A 71 11.03 -5.47 -10.27
C ARG A 71 12.06 -5.03 -9.24
N VAL A 72 12.17 -5.74 -8.12
CA VAL A 72 13.25 -5.52 -7.14
C VAL A 72 14.59 -5.92 -7.74
N ASP A 73 14.64 -7.05 -8.45
CA ASP A 73 15.85 -7.49 -9.16
C ASP A 73 16.25 -6.52 -10.28
N ASP A 74 15.29 -5.99 -11.03
CA ASP A 74 15.54 -4.92 -12.02
C ASP A 74 16.15 -3.68 -11.34
N ALA A 75 15.60 -3.26 -10.19
CA ALA A 75 16.13 -2.14 -9.42
C ALA A 75 17.58 -2.40 -8.93
N ILE A 76 17.87 -3.61 -8.45
CA ILE A 76 19.20 -4.02 -8.03
C ILE A 76 20.17 -4.02 -9.22
N SER A 77 19.73 -4.52 -10.37
CA SER A 77 20.54 -4.54 -11.60
C SER A 77 20.91 -3.13 -12.08
N ILE A 78 19.98 -2.16 -11.98
CA ILE A 78 20.27 -0.75 -12.25
C ILE A 78 21.24 -0.19 -11.20
N ALA A 79 21.00 -0.48 -9.92
CA ALA A 79 21.83 0.04 -8.82
C ALA A 79 23.29 -0.43 -8.86
N GLN A 80 23.55 -1.61 -9.41
CA GLN A 80 24.90 -2.19 -9.51
C GLN A 80 25.72 -1.63 -10.68
N GLN A 81 25.14 -0.76 -11.52
CA GLN A 81 25.90 -0.12 -12.59
C GLN A 81 26.94 0.87 -12.02
N PRO A 82 28.19 0.88 -12.52
CA PRO A 82 29.28 1.68 -11.94
C PRO A 82 29.02 3.20 -11.86
N ASP A 83 28.21 3.73 -12.76
CA ASP A 83 27.91 5.16 -12.88
C ASP A 83 26.52 5.54 -12.37
N VAL A 84 25.87 4.66 -11.60
CA VAL A 84 24.55 4.90 -11.03
C VAL A 84 24.62 5.26 -9.55
N ILE A 85 23.92 6.32 -9.17
CA ILE A 85 23.47 6.56 -7.80
C ILE A 85 21.99 6.18 -7.75
N PHE A 86 21.68 5.07 -7.09
CA PHE A 86 20.31 4.59 -6.95
C PHE A 86 19.68 5.16 -5.67
N THR A 87 18.48 5.71 -5.78
CA THR A 87 17.80 6.37 -4.67
C THR A 87 16.42 5.75 -4.44
N THR A 88 16.07 5.55 -3.17
CA THR A 88 14.80 4.92 -2.79
C THR A 88 14.38 5.31 -1.37
N PHE A 89 13.13 5.06 -1.01
CA PHE A 89 12.68 5.12 0.38
C PHE A 89 13.32 4.01 1.22
N GLY A 90 13.42 4.25 2.54
CA GLY A 90 14.17 3.37 3.44
C GLY A 90 13.59 1.98 3.63
N ASP A 91 12.26 1.85 3.60
CA ASP A 91 11.58 0.56 3.67
C ASP A 91 11.83 -0.30 2.43
N ALA A 92 11.78 0.31 1.24
CA ALA A 92 12.05 -0.35 -0.02
C ALA A 92 13.50 -0.90 -0.14
N MET A 93 14.47 -0.35 0.61
CA MET A 93 15.84 -0.86 0.62
C MET A 93 15.94 -2.31 1.09
N ARG A 94 15.06 -2.73 2.01
CA ARG A 94 15.08 -4.05 2.66
C ARG A 94 14.17 -5.06 1.97
N VAL A 95 13.47 -4.66 0.92
CA VAL A 95 12.59 -5.60 0.20
C VAL A 95 13.47 -6.66 -0.45
N PRO A 96 13.21 -7.96 -0.18
CA PRO A 96 13.99 -9.03 -0.79
C PRO A 96 13.66 -9.13 -2.28
N GLY A 97 14.71 -9.13 -3.11
CA GLY A 97 14.67 -9.65 -4.47
C GLY A 97 14.77 -11.17 -4.48
N SER A 98 15.10 -11.75 -5.64
CA SER A 98 15.24 -13.22 -5.76
C SER A 98 16.47 -13.78 -5.04
N LYS A 99 17.54 -12.97 -4.93
CA LYS A 99 18.82 -13.37 -4.33
C LYS A 99 19.29 -12.43 -3.22
N THR A 100 19.11 -11.13 -3.40
CA THR A 100 19.61 -10.07 -2.51
C THR A 100 18.59 -8.94 -2.42
N SER A 101 18.82 -7.98 -1.54
CA SER A 101 18.08 -6.72 -1.46
C SER A 101 18.92 -5.52 -1.98
N LEU A 102 18.29 -4.34 -2.09
CA LEU A 102 19.02 -3.10 -2.37
C LEU A 102 19.98 -2.73 -1.21
N LEU A 103 19.64 -3.11 0.03
CA LEU A 103 20.53 -2.94 1.17
C LEU A 103 21.78 -3.83 1.07
N ASP A 104 21.64 -5.07 0.60
CA ASP A 104 22.77 -5.98 0.37
C ASP A 104 23.64 -5.51 -0.81
N ALA A 105 23.01 -5.00 -1.87
CA ALA A 105 23.73 -4.41 -3.00
C ALA A 105 24.58 -3.22 -2.54
N LYS A 106 24.04 -2.38 -1.65
CA LYS A 106 24.79 -1.29 -1.00
C LYS A 106 25.98 -1.82 -0.20
N ALA A 107 25.76 -2.85 0.62
CA ALA A 107 26.83 -3.47 1.41
C ALA A 107 27.94 -4.09 0.51
N SER A 108 27.57 -4.48 -0.71
CA SER A 108 28.46 -5.02 -1.74
C SER A 108 29.11 -3.93 -2.64
N GLY A 109 28.91 -2.65 -2.33
CA GLY A 109 29.59 -1.52 -2.99
C GLY A 109 28.78 -0.70 -4.00
N ALA A 110 27.50 -1.03 -4.24
CA ALA A 110 26.62 -0.20 -5.06
C ALA A 110 26.28 1.13 -4.34
N ASP A 111 26.20 2.25 -5.06
CA ASP A 111 25.83 3.54 -4.48
C ASP A 111 24.30 3.66 -4.34
N VAL A 112 23.77 3.06 -3.27
CA VAL A 112 22.34 3.14 -2.93
C VAL A 112 22.11 4.11 -1.76
N ARG A 113 21.30 5.14 -1.99
CA ARG A 113 21.02 6.20 -1.02
C ARG A 113 19.54 6.24 -0.64
N MET A 114 19.28 6.29 0.66
CA MET A 114 17.94 6.54 1.18
C MET A 114 17.58 8.01 0.96
N VAL A 115 16.36 8.27 0.47
CA VAL A 115 15.78 9.60 0.34
C VAL A 115 14.38 9.64 0.96
N TYR A 116 13.94 10.83 1.36
CA TYR A 116 12.58 11.05 1.88
C TYR A 116 11.61 11.57 0.81
N SER A 117 12.13 12.01 -0.33
CA SER A 117 11.33 12.51 -1.44
C SER A 117 12.05 12.35 -2.78
N PRO A 118 11.30 12.29 -3.90
CA PRO A 118 11.90 12.34 -5.24
C PRO A 118 12.67 13.64 -5.50
N LEU A 119 12.31 14.75 -4.85
CA LEU A 119 13.06 16.01 -4.93
C LEU A 119 14.47 15.89 -4.34
N ASP A 120 14.68 15.05 -3.33
CA ASP A 120 16.02 14.82 -2.80
C ASP A 120 16.89 14.05 -3.80
N ALA A 121 16.31 13.09 -4.53
CA ALA A 121 17.00 12.43 -5.65
C ALA A 121 17.36 13.42 -6.76
N LEU A 122 16.46 14.36 -7.10
CA LEU A 122 16.77 15.43 -8.06
C LEU A 122 17.89 16.36 -7.57
N LYS A 123 17.93 16.71 -6.27
CA LYS A 123 19.05 17.47 -5.68
C LYS A 123 20.36 16.70 -5.77
N ILE A 124 20.34 15.39 -5.57
CA ILE A 124 21.52 14.53 -5.74
C ILE A 124 21.97 14.56 -7.21
N ALA A 125 21.05 14.45 -8.18
CA ALA A 125 21.35 14.55 -9.61
C ALA A 125 22.10 15.83 -9.97
N ARG A 126 21.62 16.99 -9.49
CA ARG A 126 22.27 18.29 -9.72
C ARG A 126 23.69 18.38 -9.14
N LYS A 127 23.96 17.66 -8.05
CA LYS A 127 25.27 17.67 -7.36
C LYS A 127 26.27 16.69 -7.93
N ASN A 128 25.84 15.75 -8.78
CA ASN A 128 26.67 14.69 -9.35
C ASN A 128 26.40 14.60 -10.86
N PRO A 129 26.70 15.66 -11.65
CA PRO A 129 26.38 15.73 -13.08
C PRO A 129 27.01 14.60 -13.92
N GLU A 130 28.09 13.99 -13.44
CA GLU A 130 28.82 12.89 -14.04
C GLU A 130 28.21 11.50 -13.76
N LYS A 131 27.23 11.40 -12.86
CA LYS A 131 26.56 10.15 -12.49
C LYS A 131 25.10 10.15 -12.92
N HIS A 132 24.58 8.98 -13.25
CA HIS A 132 23.15 8.78 -13.46
C HIS A 132 22.45 8.60 -12.11
N VAL A 133 21.50 9.47 -11.79
CA VAL A 133 20.73 9.37 -10.55
C VAL A 133 19.36 8.79 -10.86
N VAL A 134 19.11 7.59 -10.34
CA VAL A 134 17.86 6.87 -10.57
C VAL A 134 17.05 6.86 -9.29
N PHE A 135 15.78 7.24 -9.36
CA PHE A 135 14.83 7.14 -8.26
C PHE A 135 13.86 5.97 -8.48
N LEU A 136 13.75 5.08 -7.51
CA LEU A 136 12.71 4.05 -7.48
C LEU A 136 11.36 4.72 -7.17
N GLY A 137 10.60 5.00 -8.22
CA GLY A 137 9.26 5.58 -8.10
C GLY A 137 8.26 4.52 -7.65
N LEU A 138 8.05 4.43 -6.34
CA LEU A 138 7.13 3.46 -5.72
C LEU A 138 5.99 4.17 -5.00
N GLY A 139 4.79 3.59 -5.09
CA GLY A 139 3.63 4.01 -4.30
C GLY A 139 2.38 4.29 -5.13
N PHE A 140 1.30 4.51 -4.39
CA PHE A 140 -0.03 4.79 -4.95
C PHE A 140 -0.16 6.24 -5.45
N GLU A 141 -1.38 6.65 -5.73
CA GLU A 141 -1.74 8.00 -6.13
C GLU A 141 -1.36 9.06 -5.08
N THR A 142 -1.03 8.66 -3.85
CA THR A 142 -0.46 9.55 -2.81
C THR A 142 0.96 10.00 -3.10
N THR A 143 1.83 9.11 -3.61
CA THR A 143 3.25 9.43 -3.80
C THR A 143 3.55 9.84 -5.23
N ALA A 144 2.82 9.28 -6.20
CA ALA A 144 3.01 9.53 -7.62
C ALA A 144 2.98 11.03 -8.02
N PRO A 145 2.13 11.91 -7.43
CA PRO A 145 2.14 13.34 -7.77
C PRO A 145 3.46 14.02 -7.44
N SER A 146 4.11 13.64 -6.33
CA SER A 146 5.42 14.21 -5.97
C SER A 146 6.51 13.80 -6.97
N THR A 147 6.44 12.56 -7.47
CA THR A 147 7.33 12.07 -8.54
C THR A 147 7.05 12.82 -9.85
N ALA A 148 5.77 13.00 -10.23
CA ALA A 148 5.40 13.77 -11.40
C ALA A 148 5.94 15.20 -11.35
N MET A 149 5.70 15.91 -10.25
CA MET A 149 6.21 17.28 -10.06
C MET A 149 7.74 17.34 -10.12
N THR A 150 8.43 16.31 -9.63
CA THR A 150 9.89 16.21 -9.72
C THR A 150 10.36 16.05 -11.17
N VAL A 151 9.68 15.22 -11.98
CA VAL A 151 9.96 15.08 -13.42
C VAL A 151 9.72 16.40 -14.16
N LEU A 152 8.61 17.09 -13.87
CA LEU A 152 8.33 18.41 -14.45
C LEU A 152 9.42 19.43 -14.10
N GLN A 153 9.89 19.44 -12.85
CA GLN A 153 10.98 20.32 -12.43
C GLN A 153 12.31 19.94 -13.09
N ALA A 154 12.63 18.65 -13.20
CA ALA A 154 13.84 18.18 -13.88
C ALA A 154 13.84 18.55 -15.36
N ALA A 155 12.70 18.44 -16.04
CA ALA A 155 12.51 18.88 -17.43
C ALA A 155 12.69 20.39 -17.59
N LYS A 156 12.07 21.18 -16.71
CA LYS A 156 12.20 22.65 -16.72
C LYS A 156 13.66 23.10 -16.53
N ASP A 157 14.41 22.42 -15.69
CA ASP A 157 15.78 22.76 -15.36
C ASP A 157 16.83 22.04 -16.22
N ASN A 158 16.41 21.23 -17.20
CA ASN A 158 17.27 20.42 -18.08
C ASN A 158 18.24 19.48 -17.33
N VAL A 159 17.78 18.85 -16.23
CA VAL A 159 18.60 17.91 -15.44
C VAL A 159 18.55 16.51 -16.07
N ASN A 160 19.39 16.27 -17.07
CA ASN A 160 19.32 15.09 -17.95
C ASN A 160 19.85 13.78 -17.31
N ASN A 161 20.63 13.88 -16.23
CA ASN A 161 21.18 12.73 -15.52
C ASN A 161 20.21 12.15 -14.48
N PHE A 162 19.02 12.74 -14.32
CA PHE A 162 17.96 12.20 -13.45
C PHE A 162 17.04 11.25 -14.23
N SER A 163 16.58 10.18 -13.58
CA SER A 163 15.55 9.29 -14.13
C SER A 163 14.76 8.57 -13.05
N ILE A 164 13.56 8.13 -13.40
CA ILE A 164 12.63 7.40 -12.55
C ILE A 164 12.53 5.97 -13.05
N PHE A 165 12.78 5.00 -12.17
CA PHE A 165 12.36 3.63 -12.39
C PHE A 165 10.91 3.49 -11.88
N CYS A 166 9.96 3.70 -12.79
CA CYS A 166 8.55 3.92 -12.45
C CYS A 166 7.80 2.62 -12.15
N ASN A 167 7.48 2.45 -10.87
CA ASN A 167 6.70 1.36 -10.28
C ASN A 167 5.50 1.93 -9.47
N HIS A 168 5.03 3.11 -9.85
CA HIS A 168 3.79 3.66 -9.32
C HIS A 168 2.61 2.82 -9.78
N ILE A 169 1.66 2.65 -8.87
CA ILE A 169 0.49 1.80 -9.05
C ILE A 169 -0.78 2.56 -8.63
N THR A 170 -1.94 2.09 -9.05
CA THR A 170 -3.24 2.74 -8.79
C THR A 170 -4.17 1.80 -8.03
N ILE A 171 -4.92 2.35 -7.07
CA ILE A 171 -5.77 1.54 -6.20
C ILE A 171 -7.05 1.04 -6.90
N ILE A 172 -7.62 1.83 -7.82
CA ILE A 172 -8.93 1.54 -8.41
C ILE A 172 -8.96 0.21 -9.18
N PRO A 173 -8.00 -0.08 -10.09
CA PRO A 173 -7.95 -1.38 -10.76
C PRO A 173 -7.70 -2.54 -9.80
N ALA A 174 -6.92 -2.34 -8.73
CA ALA A 174 -6.68 -3.37 -7.72
C ALA A 174 -7.95 -3.66 -6.91
N LEU A 175 -8.69 -2.62 -6.51
CA LEU A 175 -9.97 -2.76 -5.83
C LEU A 175 -10.98 -3.52 -6.71
N LYS A 176 -11.04 -3.19 -8.00
CA LYS A 176 -11.89 -3.91 -8.96
C LYS A 176 -11.49 -5.39 -9.08
N ALA A 177 -10.19 -5.68 -9.23
CA ALA A 177 -9.70 -7.05 -9.31
C ALA A 177 -10.06 -7.89 -8.06
N MET A 178 -10.03 -7.26 -6.86
CA MET A 178 -10.47 -7.92 -5.64
C MET A 178 -11.99 -8.15 -5.60
N LEU A 179 -12.78 -7.18 -6.05
CA LEU A 179 -14.23 -7.29 -6.12
C LEU A 179 -14.70 -8.33 -7.14
N ASP A 180 -13.96 -8.52 -8.23
CA ASP A 180 -14.21 -9.55 -9.24
C ASP A 180 -13.74 -10.96 -8.81
N SER A 181 -13.00 -11.07 -7.70
CA SER A 181 -12.49 -12.35 -7.21
C SER A 181 -13.56 -13.14 -6.45
N PRO A 182 -13.96 -14.34 -6.90
CA PRO A 182 -15.01 -15.13 -6.25
C PRO A 182 -14.61 -15.64 -4.86
N ASP A 183 -13.31 -15.75 -4.60
CA ASP A 183 -12.77 -16.23 -3.32
C ASP A 183 -12.92 -15.18 -2.20
N LEU A 184 -13.17 -13.91 -2.55
CA LEU A 184 -13.25 -12.79 -1.62
C LEU A 184 -14.70 -12.45 -1.24
N LYS A 185 -15.19 -13.11 -0.19
CA LYS A 185 -16.46 -12.78 0.46
C LYS A 185 -16.28 -11.58 1.39
N LEU A 186 -16.31 -10.39 0.81
CA LEU A 186 -16.23 -9.10 1.52
C LEU A 186 -17.60 -8.44 1.61
N ASP A 187 -17.92 -7.83 2.73
CA ASP A 187 -19.20 -7.13 2.96
C ASP A 187 -19.09 -5.62 2.82
N GLY A 188 -17.89 -5.05 2.96
CA GLY A 188 -17.66 -3.60 2.81
C GLY A 188 -16.18 -3.21 2.91
N PHE A 189 -15.90 -1.94 2.65
CA PHE A 189 -14.53 -1.42 2.60
C PHE A 189 -14.30 -0.18 3.45
N VAL A 190 -13.17 -0.18 4.16
CA VAL A 190 -12.55 1.01 4.73
C VAL A 190 -11.61 1.59 3.67
N GLY A 191 -12.05 2.67 3.04
CA GLY A 191 -11.42 3.30 1.89
C GLY A 191 -10.19 4.14 2.26
N PRO A 192 -9.15 4.17 1.40
CA PRO A 192 -7.84 4.70 1.75
C PRO A 192 -7.85 6.24 1.81
N GLY A 193 -7.67 6.80 3.02
CA GLY A 193 -7.80 8.24 3.26
C GLY A 193 -6.89 9.09 2.38
N HIS A 194 -5.57 8.92 2.50
CA HIS A 194 -4.60 9.73 1.77
C HIS A 194 -4.70 9.56 0.24
N VAL A 195 -4.95 8.36 -0.27
CA VAL A 195 -5.18 8.15 -1.73
C VAL A 195 -6.39 8.96 -2.18
N SER A 196 -7.47 8.92 -1.41
CA SER A 196 -8.68 9.69 -1.69
C SER A 196 -8.47 11.21 -1.61
N THR A 197 -7.47 11.72 -0.89
CA THR A 197 -7.14 13.16 -0.95
C THR A 197 -6.68 13.59 -2.35
N VAL A 198 -6.12 12.66 -3.13
CA VAL A 198 -5.66 12.89 -4.49
C VAL A 198 -6.76 12.63 -5.50
N ILE A 199 -7.38 11.44 -5.47
CA ILE A 199 -8.34 11.00 -6.50
C ILE A 199 -9.81 11.33 -6.18
N GLY A 200 -10.09 11.75 -4.94
CA GLY A 200 -11.43 12.08 -4.46
C GLY A 200 -12.23 10.86 -4.02
N THR A 201 -13.50 11.08 -3.67
CA THR A 201 -14.42 9.96 -3.34
C THR A 201 -15.18 9.44 -4.56
N ARG A 202 -15.34 10.28 -5.60
CA ARG A 202 -16.10 9.93 -6.81
C ARG A 202 -15.55 8.69 -7.53
N CYS A 203 -14.24 8.46 -7.45
CA CYS A 203 -13.61 7.29 -8.06
C CYS A 203 -14.08 5.95 -7.49
N TYR A 204 -14.70 5.93 -6.31
CA TYR A 204 -15.24 4.72 -5.68
C TYR A 204 -16.73 4.50 -5.94
N ASP A 205 -17.43 5.39 -6.67
CA ASP A 205 -18.88 5.29 -6.92
C ASP A 205 -19.26 3.96 -7.61
N PHE A 206 -18.30 3.30 -8.28
CA PHE A 206 -18.49 1.99 -8.90
C PHE A 206 -18.66 0.85 -7.88
N VAL A 207 -18.12 0.97 -6.67
CA VAL A 207 -18.16 -0.09 -5.65
C VAL A 207 -19.60 -0.38 -5.22
N PRO A 208 -20.39 0.59 -4.74
CA PRO A 208 -21.80 0.34 -4.45
C PRO A 208 -22.64 0.12 -5.71
N ARG A 209 -22.38 0.86 -6.80
CA ARG A 209 -23.19 0.78 -8.03
C ARG A 209 -23.11 -0.58 -8.70
N ASP A 210 -21.91 -1.14 -8.81
CA ASP A 210 -21.66 -2.34 -9.63
C ASP A 210 -21.58 -3.61 -8.74
N TYR A 211 -21.25 -3.47 -7.45
CA TYR A 211 -21.06 -4.62 -6.54
C TYR A 211 -21.98 -4.60 -5.31
N GLY A 212 -22.75 -3.53 -5.07
CA GLY A 212 -23.67 -3.45 -3.94
C GLY A 212 -22.98 -3.42 -2.57
N LYS A 213 -21.71 -3.00 -2.50
CA LYS A 213 -20.93 -2.96 -1.25
C LYS A 213 -20.68 -1.52 -0.79
N PRO A 214 -20.86 -1.20 0.50
CA PRO A 214 -20.50 0.10 1.05
C PRO A 214 -18.98 0.29 1.07
N ILE A 215 -18.56 1.54 0.88
CA ILE A 215 -17.17 1.97 1.09
C ILE A 215 -17.17 3.32 1.80
N VAL A 216 -16.39 3.42 2.88
CA VAL A 216 -16.26 4.67 3.64
C VAL A 216 -14.83 5.15 3.56
N VAL A 217 -14.61 6.35 3.02
CA VAL A 217 -13.26 6.95 2.99
C VAL A 217 -12.87 7.44 4.38
N THR A 218 -11.75 6.94 4.90
CA THR A 218 -11.44 6.97 6.33
C THR A 218 -10.13 7.67 6.65
N GLY A 219 -10.12 8.46 7.74
CA GLY A 219 -8.91 9.05 8.31
C GLY A 219 -7.99 8.01 8.97
N PHE A 220 -6.95 8.44 9.67
CA PHE A 220 -5.90 7.52 10.18
C PHE A 220 -5.87 7.39 11.70
N GLU A 221 -6.70 8.15 12.41
CA GLU A 221 -6.80 8.04 13.87
C GLU A 221 -7.72 6.87 14.27
N PRO A 222 -7.57 6.31 15.48
CA PRO A 222 -8.36 5.15 15.89
C PRO A 222 -9.88 5.38 15.84
N LEU A 223 -10.34 6.57 16.24
CA LEU A 223 -11.75 6.93 16.15
C LEU A 223 -12.23 7.12 14.71
N ASP A 224 -11.35 7.50 13.77
CA ASP A 224 -11.74 7.57 12.36
C ASP A 224 -12.11 6.18 11.82
N ILE A 225 -11.30 5.19 12.16
CA ILE A 225 -11.49 3.80 11.73
C ILE A 225 -12.73 3.21 12.40
N LEU A 226 -12.88 3.34 13.71
CA LEU A 226 -14.06 2.84 14.44
C LEU A 226 -15.36 3.49 13.94
N GLN A 227 -15.35 4.80 13.70
CA GLN A 227 -16.51 5.48 13.13
C GLN A 227 -16.82 4.98 11.72
N SER A 228 -15.81 4.73 10.90
CA SER A 228 -16.00 4.20 9.55
C SER A 228 -16.57 2.78 9.56
N VAL A 229 -16.10 1.93 10.47
CA VAL A 229 -16.69 0.60 10.69
C VAL A 229 -18.16 0.73 11.10
N PHE A 230 -18.49 1.60 12.05
CA PHE A 230 -19.87 1.88 12.42
C PHE A 230 -20.72 2.34 11.22
N MET A 231 -20.21 3.25 10.39
CA MET A 231 -20.90 3.73 9.20
C MET A 231 -21.16 2.60 8.19
N ILE A 232 -20.17 1.74 7.94
CA ILE A 232 -20.30 0.57 7.06
C ILE A 232 -21.36 -0.40 7.60
N VAL A 233 -21.25 -0.78 8.87
CA VAL A 233 -22.18 -1.72 9.51
C VAL A 233 -23.60 -1.18 9.47
N LYS A 234 -23.78 0.12 9.77
CA LYS A 234 -25.07 0.78 9.70
C LYS A 234 -25.68 0.70 8.30
N GLN A 235 -24.89 1.00 7.25
CA GLN A 235 -25.36 0.87 5.87
C GLN A 235 -25.82 -0.55 5.56
N ILE A 236 -25.03 -1.56 5.93
CA ILE A 236 -25.38 -2.98 5.71
C ILE A 236 -26.69 -3.35 6.42
N THR A 237 -26.86 -2.95 7.68
CA THR A 237 -28.08 -3.23 8.45
C THR A 237 -29.32 -2.52 7.91
N GLU A 238 -29.16 -1.38 7.25
CA GLU A 238 -30.23 -0.63 6.59
C GLU A 238 -30.50 -1.09 5.15
N GLY A 239 -29.74 -2.09 4.65
CA GLY A 239 -29.82 -2.52 3.25
C GLY A 239 -29.34 -1.46 2.25
N ARG A 240 -28.45 -0.55 2.68
CA ARG A 240 -27.84 0.49 1.85
C ARG A 240 -26.41 0.14 1.47
N ALA A 241 -25.98 0.65 0.32
CA ALA A 241 -24.59 0.62 -0.10
C ALA A 241 -24.25 1.93 -0.82
N GLU A 242 -23.42 2.76 -0.18
CA GLU A 242 -23.05 4.09 -0.68
C GLU A 242 -21.56 4.36 -0.44
N VAL A 243 -21.04 5.37 -1.15
CA VAL A 243 -19.73 5.95 -0.84
C VAL A 243 -19.93 7.06 0.20
N GLU A 244 -19.52 6.83 1.44
CA GLU A 244 -19.52 7.87 2.48
C GLU A 244 -18.10 8.38 2.75
N ASN A 245 -17.99 9.60 3.29
CA ASN A 245 -16.72 10.28 3.54
C ASN A 245 -16.57 10.62 5.02
N GLN A 246 -16.00 9.69 5.79
CA GLN A 246 -15.66 9.95 7.19
C GLN A 246 -14.52 10.97 7.29
N TYR A 247 -13.61 10.99 6.31
CA TYR A 247 -12.46 11.89 6.26
C TYR A 247 -12.75 13.24 5.59
N ALA A 248 -13.98 13.77 5.72
CA ALA A 248 -14.44 14.99 5.06
C ALA A 248 -13.63 16.26 5.41
N ARG A 249 -12.87 16.22 6.52
CA ARG A 249 -11.94 17.31 6.91
C ARG A 249 -10.74 17.47 5.96
N VAL A 250 -10.43 16.47 5.14
CA VAL A 250 -9.32 16.51 4.16
C VAL A 250 -9.77 16.13 2.75
N VAL A 251 -10.66 15.15 2.62
CA VAL A 251 -11.01 14.57 1.31
C VAL A 251 -12.19 15.29 0.67
N ASN A 252 -11.97 15.80 -0.55
CA ASN A 252 -13.00 16.34 -1.42
C ASN A 252 -13.52 15.30 -2.41
N ARG A 253 -14.76 15.44 -2.88
CA ARG A 253 -15.36 14.50 -3.85
C ARG A 253 -14.58 14.37 -5.15
N ASP A 254 -14.03 15.46 -5.65
CA ASP A 254 -13.31 15.53 -6.93
C ASP A 254 -11.79 15.41 -6.79
N GLY A 255 -11.30 15.18 -5.57
CA GLY A 255 -9.88 15.05 -5.28
C GLY A 255 -9.10 16.36 -5.44
N ASN A 256 -7.79 16.24 -5.61
CA ASN A 256 -6.86 17.36 -5.75
C ASN A 256 -6.55 17.61 -7.23
N LYS A 257 -7.16 18.67 -7.78
CA LYS A 257 -7.01 19.05 -9.19
C LYS A 257 -5.57 19.31 -9.63
N LEU A 258 -4.73 19.85 -8.75
CA LEU A 258 -3.32 20.13 -9.08
C LEU A 258 -2.50 18.84 -9.13
N ALA A 259 -2.71 17.95 -8.16
CA ALA A 259 -2.06 16.64 -8.13
C ALA A 259 -2.47 15.79 -9.35
N LEU A 260 -3.77 15.73 -9.64
CA LEU A 260 -4.31 15.01 -10.80
C LEU A 260 -3.76 15.54 -12.13
N ARG A 261 -3.64 16.87 -12.27
CA ARG A 261 -3.05 17.47 -13.48
C ARG A 261 -1.60 17.02 -13.68
N ALA A 262 -0.78 17.07 -12.64
CA ALA A 262 0.62 16.63 -12.73
C ALA A 262 0.72 15.13 -13.04
N LEU A 263 -0.11 14.30 -12.40
CA LEU A 263 -0.18 12.87 -12.69
C LEU A 263 -0.50 12.61 -14.16
N PHE A 264 -1.58 13.19 -14.68
CA PHE A 264 -2.01 12.95 -16.07
C PHE A 264 -1.07 13.57 -17.11
N GLU A 265 -0.35 14.63 -16.75
CA GLU A 265 0.67 15.21 -17.61
C GLU A 265 1.88 14.29 -17.75
N VAL A 266 2.39 13.73 -16.65
CA VAL A 266 3.65 12.96 -16.65
C VAL A 266 3.44 11.48 -16.93
N PHE A 267 2.35 10.90 -16.43
CA PHE A 267 2.13 9.47 -16.45
C PHE A 267 0.94 9.06 -17.33
N GLU A 268 1.00 7.81 -17.78
CA GLU A 268 -0.13 7.09 -18.38
C GLU A 268 -0.20 5.66 -17.82
N PRO A 269 -1.38 5.04 -17.80
CA PRO A 269 -1.51 3.64 -17.39
C PRO A 269 -0.69 2.72 -18.30
N ARG A 270 -0.08 1.69 -17.71
CA ARG A 270 0.44 0.53 -18.44
C ARG A 270 -0.72 -0.37 -18.85
N ASP A 271 -0.53 -1.20 -19.86
CA ASP A 271 -1.55 -2.20 -20.19
C ASP A 271 -1.73 -3.19 -19.05
N TYR A 272 -0.62 -3.65 -18.46
CA TYR A 272 -0.60 -4.57 -17.35
C TYR A 272 0.53 -4.23 -16.37
N PHE A 273 0.30 -4.49 -15.09
CA PHE A 273 1.33 -4.47 -14.07
C PHE A 273 1.15 -5.66 -13.13
N GLU A 274 2.26 -6.27 -12.75
CA GLU A 274 2.23 -7.40 -11.82
C GLU A 274 2.18 -6.87 -10.38
N TRP A 275 1.28 -7.45 -9.60
CA TRP A 275 1.13 -7.21 -8.17
C TRP A 275 1.47 -8.49 -7.45
N ARG A 276 2.42 -8.42 -6.52
CA ARG A 276 2.77 -9.55 -5.67
C ARG A 276 1.51 -10.03 -4.95
N GLY A 277 1.18 -11.30 -5.14
CA GLY A 277 -0.02 -11.91 -4.59
C GLY A 277 -1.29 -11.76 -5.43
N LEU A 278 -1.47 -10.70 -6.20
CA LEU A 278 -2.68 -10.48 -7.00
C LEU A 278 -2.51 -10.82 -8.49
N GLY A 279 -1.28 -11.13 -8.92
CA GLY A 279 -0.98 -11.43 -10.30
C GLY A 279 -0.99 -10.18 -11.18
N SER A 280 -1.22 -10.36 -12.48
CA SER A 280 -1.21 -9.24 -13.42
C SER A 280 -2.56 -8.53 -13.46
N ILE A 281 -2.58 -7.24 -13.14
CA ILE A 281 -3.79 -6.43 -13.13
C ILE A 281 -3.70 -5.39 -14.25
N ALA A 282 -4.70 -5.38 -15.13
CA ALA A 282 -4.78 -4.44 -16.24
C ALA A 282 -4.84 -2.99 -15.74
N HIS A 283 -4.13 -2.08 -16.40
CA HIS A 283 -4.16 -0.63 -16.13
C HIS A 283 -3.84 -0.19 -14.70
N SER A 284 -3.21 -1.08 -13.92
CA SER A 284 -2.95 -0.87 -12.49
C SER A 284 -1.59 -0.24 -12.18
N GLY A 285 -0.68 -0.20 -13.16
CA GLY A 285 0.62 0.44 -13.06
C GLY A 285 0.72 1.68 -13.93
N MET A 286 1.63 2.58 -13.59
CA MET A 286 1.93 3.80 -14.34
C MET A 286 3.26 3.67 -15.08
N ARG A 287 3.37 4.33 -16.23
CA ARG A 287 4.63 4.60 -16.93
C ARG A 287 4.71 6.07 -17.31
N LEU A 288 5.92 6.57 -17.56
CA LEU A 288 6.08 7.93 -18.05
C LEU A 288 5.52 8.02 -19.48
N ARG A 289 4.87 9.13 -19.79
CA ARG A 289 4.44 9.40 -21.16
C ARG A 289 5.64 9.59 -22.09
N PRO A 290 5.50 9.35 -23.42
CA PRO A 290 6.57 9.55 -24.38
C PRO A 290 7.25 10.94 -24.32
N LYS A 291 6.48 12.00 -24.01
CA LYS A 291 7.00 13.37 -23.79
C LYS A 291 8.11 13.44 -22.74
N TYR A 292 8.11 12.55 -21.74
CA TYR A 292 9.07 12.49 -20.64
C TYR A 292 9.95 11.24 -20.69
N ALA A 293 10.06 10.57 -21.85
CA ALA A 293 10.87 9.35 -22.01
C ALA A 293 12.34 9.55 -21.61
N ALA A 294 12.88 10.77 -21.76
CA ALA A 294 14.23 11.12 -21.30
C ALA A 294 14.42 11.03 -19.77
N PHE A 295 13.34 10.87 -18.99
CA PHE A 295 13.38 10.65 -17.55
C PHE A 295 13.00 9.22 -17.16
N ASP A 296 12.71 8.34 -18.11
CA ASP A 296 12.35 6.95 -17.84
C ASP A 296 13.63 6.10 -17.73
N ALA A 297 13.86 5.48 -16.57
CA ALA A 297 15.01 4.62 -16.37
C ALA A 297 14.92 3.35 -17.24
N GLU A 298 13.73 2.85 -17.55
CA GLU A 298 13.56 1.67 -18.40
C GLU A 298 13.91 1.94 -19.87
N MET A 299 13.97 3.22 -20.27
CA MET A 299 14.47 3.63 -21.59
C MET A 299 15.98 3.85 -21.60
N LYS A 300 16.61 4.04 -20.44
CA LYS A 300 18.05 4.32 -20.29
C LYS A 300 18.87 3.07 -19.95
N PHE A 301 18.28 2.13 -19.22
CA PHE A 301 18.96 0.96 -18.69
C PHE A 301 18.32 -0.31 -19.20
N SER A 302 19.15 -1.28 -19.60
CA SER A 302 18.68 -2.64 -19.86
C SER A 302 18.41 -3.31 -18.51
N VAL A 303 17.18 -3.76 -18.30
CA VAL A 303 16.77 -4.51 -17.10
C VAL A 303 16.52 -5.98 -17.45
N PRO A 304 16.73 -6.92 -16.51
CA PRO A 304 16.44 -8.34 -16.73
C PRO A 304 14.99 -8.64 -17.13
N GLY A 305 14.02 -7.91 -16.56
CA GLY A 305 12.59 -8.07 -16.87
C GLY A 305 12.03 -9.45 -16.51
N LEU A 306 12.63 -10.12 -15.54
CA LEU A 306 12.30 -11.50 -15.18
C LEU A 306 11.00 -11.53 -14.36
N ARG A 307 10.07 -12.42 -14.74
CA ARG A 307 8.94 -12.78 -13.86
C ARG A 307 9.39 -13.85 -12.88
N ILE A 308 9.35 -13.52 -11.60
CA ILE A 308 9.87 -14.37 -10.53
C ILE A 308 8.75 -14.63 -9.53
N ALA A 309 8.43 -15.91 -9.37
CA ALA A 309 7.45 -16.34 -8.38
C ALA A 309 7.97 -16.15 -6.96
N ASP A 310 7.05 -15.91 -6.04
CA ASP A 310 7.36 -15.85 -4.62
C ASP A 310 7.98 -17.16 -4.10
N PRO A 311 8.85 -17.10 -3.07
CA PRO A 311 9.35 -18.30 -2.42
C PRO A 311 8.19 -19.17 -1.93
N LYS A 312 8.21 -20.47 -2.24
CA LYS A 312 7.12 -21.41 -1.88
C LYS A 312 6.78 -21.43 -0.38
N ALA A 313 7.76 -21.11 0.46
CA ALA A 313 7.58 -21.05 1.91
C ALA A 313 6.80 -19.81 2.38
N CYS A 314 6.76 -18.74 1.58
CA CYS A 314 6.11 -17.48 1.90
C CYS A 314 4.67 -17.45 1.38
N GLN A 315 3.73 -17.01 2.22
CA GLN A 315 2.30 -16.93 1.88
C GLN A 315 1.81 -15.48 1.85
N CYS A 316 2.70 -14.51 1.58
CA CYS A 316 2.36 -13.08 1.47
C CYS A 316 1.21 -12.83 0.51
N GLY A 317 1.17 -13.53 -0.63
CA GLY A 317 0.10 -13.33 -1.60
C GLY A 317 -1.29 -13.67 -1.08
N GLU A 318 -1.42 -14.77 -0.35
CA GLU A 318 -2.68 -15.18 0.29
C GLU A 318 -3.07 -14.24 1.44
N ILE A 319 -2.07 -13.67 2.13
CA ILE A 319 -2.29 -12.66 3.17
C ILE A 319 -2.80 -11.35 2.57
N LEU A 320 -2.18 -10.88 1.48
CA LEU A 320 -2.57 -9.63 0.78
C LEU A 320 -3.96 -9.73 0.16
N LYS A 321 -4.40 -10.92 -0.24
CA LYS A 321 -5.79 -11.17 -0.66
C LYS A 321 -6.77 -11.22 0.51
N GLY A 322 -6.28 -11.43 1.74
CA GLY A 322 -7.14 -11.67 2.90
C GLY A 322 -7.66 -13.11 3.02
N VAL A 323 -7.11 -14.05 2.25
CA VAL A 323 -7.44 -15.48 2.31
C VAL A 323 -6.80 -16.15 3.53
N LYS A 324 -5.62 -15.67 3.92
CA LYS A 324 -4.89 -16.14 5.11
C LYS A 324 -4.51 -14.99 6.03
N LYS A 325 -4.43 -15.29 7.32
CA LYS A 325 -3.87 -14.42 8.34
C LYS A 325 -2.37 -14.68 8.48
N PRO A 326 -1.57 -13.68 8.90
CA PRO A 326 -0.12 -13.85 9.03
C PRO A 326 0.31 -15.01 9.93
N TRP A 327 -0.40 -15.27 11.03
CA TRP A 327 -0.07 -16.38 11.94
C TRP A 327 -0.38 -17.78 11.36
N GLU A 328 -1.14 -17.86 10.26
CA GLU A 328 -1.36 -19.12 9.53
C GLU A 328 -0.18 -19.45 8.59
N CYS A 329 0.72 -18.49 8.36
CA CYS A 329 1.93 -18.67 7.56
C CYS A 329 3.00 -19.41 8.38
N LYS A 330 3.44 -20.57 7.89
CA LYS A 330 4.36 -21.46 8.64
C LYS A 330 5.71 -20.83 9.00
N VAL A 331 6.15 -19.83 8.24
CA VAL A 331 7.42 -19.13 8.47
C VAL A 331 7.27 -17.83 9.24
N PHE A 332 6.05 -17.40 9.55
CA PHE A 332 5.79 -16.16 10.27
C PHE A 332 6.36 -16.19 11.68
N GLY A 333 7.15 -15.16 12.03
CA GLY A 333 7.73 -14.99 13.36
C GLY A 333 8.81 -16.01 13.74
N THR A 334 9.15 -16.93 12.83
CA THR A 334 10.21 -17.91 12.99
C THR A 334 11.33 -17.62 11.99
N ALA A 335 11.26 -18.15 10.77
CA ALA A 335 12.23 -17.89 9.71
C ALA A 335 12.03 -16.53 9.03
N CYS A 336 10.80 -15.99 9.05
CA CYS A 336 10.46 -14.67 8.54
C CYS A 336 10.19 -13.72 9.71
N THR A 337 11.15 -12.83 9.99
CA THR A 337 11.06 -11.77 11.01
C THR A 337 11.38 -10.41 10.37
N PRO A 338 11.17 -9.27 11.06
CA PRO A 338 11.57 -7.96 10.55
C PRO A 338 13.07 -7.83 10.25
N GLU A 339 13.92 -8.58 10.97
CA GLU A 339 15.36 -8.64 10.77
C GLU A 339 15.74 -9.50 9.55
N THR A 340 15.03 -10.62 9.36
CA THR A 340 15.23 -11.53 8.22
C THR A 340 13.93 -11.74 7.43
N PRO A 341 13.48 -10.72 6.68
CA PRO A 341 12.21 -10.80 5.98
C PRO A 341 12.31 -11.70 4.75
N ILE A 342 11.54 -12.79 4.74
CA ILE A 342 11.36 -13.64 3.55
C ILE A 342 10.33 -13.01 2.59
N GLY A 343 9.28 -12.40 3.16
CA GLY A 343 8.19 -11.78 2.44
C GLY A 343 8.16 -10.26 2.61
N SER A 344 7.74 -9.54 1.58
CA SER A 344 7.61 -8.07 1.62
C SER A 344 6.64 -7.57 2.70
N CYS A 345 5.63 -8.36 3.06
CA CYS A 345 4.68 -8.01 4.12
C CYS A 345 5.33 -7.91 5.51
N MET A 346 6.55 -8.45 5.70
CA MET A 346 7.33 -8.35 6.94
C MET A 346 8.31 -7.15 6.92
N VAL A 347 8.47 -6.47 5.79
CA VAL A 347 9.51 -5.43 5.59
C VAL A 347 9.03 -4.04 6.03
N SER A 348 7.84 -3.65 5.57
CA SER A 348 7.28 -2.32 5.84
C SER A 348 6.44 -2.34 7.12
N SER A 349 6.46 -1.26 7.89
CA SER A 349 5.57 -1.06 9.04
C SER A 349 4.08 -0.99 8.66
N GLU A 350 3.80 -0.78 7.37
CA GLU A 350 2.49 -0.81 6.75
C GLU A 350 2.08 -2.23 6.28
N GLY A 351 2.99 -3.20 6.34
CA GLY A 351 2.72 -4.58 5.95
C GLY A 351 2.00 -5.35 7.05
N ALA A 352 0.99 -6.14 6.66
CA ALA A 352 0.19 -6.92 7.60
C ALA A 352 1.07 -7.82 8.50
N CYS A 353 2.02 -8.57 7.94
CA CYS A 353 2.88 -9.44 8.75
C CYS A 353 3.72 -8.65 9.76
N ALA A 354 4.36 -7.56 9.34
CA ALA A 354 5.14 -6.72 10.25
C ALA A 354 4.27 -6.12 11.36
N ALA A 355 3.04 -5.69 11.03
CA ALA A 355 2.11 -5.15 12.01
C ALA A 355 1.68 -6.21 13.05
N TYR A 356 1.37 -7.43 12.59
CA TYR A 356 1.10 -8.56 13.49
C TYR A 356 2.29 -8.96 14.34
N TYR A 357 3.51 -8.94 13.79
CA TYR A 357 4.70 -9.31 14.55
C TYR A 357 5.02 -8.28 15.65
N ASN A 358 4.92 -6.99 15.33
CA ASN A 358 5.32 -5.92 16.25
C ASN A 358 4.24 -5.57 17.29
N PHE A 359 2.97 -5.68 16.93
CA PHE A 359 1.85 -5.23 17.76
C PHE A 359 0.82 -6.31 18.04
N GLY A 360 0.82 -7.40 17.26
CA GLY A 360 -0.04 -8.54 17.53
C GLY A 360 0.32 -9.11 18.90
N ARG A 361 -0.69 -9.22 19.77
CA ARG A 361 -0.54 -9.86 21.07
C ARG A 361 -0.37 -11.36 20.82
N LEU A 362 0.87 -11.81 20.64
CA LEU A 362 1.22 -13.21 20.30
C LEU A 362 0.53 -14.24 21.22
N SER A 363 0.26 -13.88 22.48
CA SER A 363 -0.52 -14.69 23.42
C SER A 363 -1.96 -14.95 22.97
N LYS A 364 -2.68 -13.93 22.49
CA LYS A 364 -4.05 -14.09 21.95
C LYS A 364 -4.08 -14.83 20.61
N ILE A 365 -3.01 -14.72 19.82
CA ILE A 365 -2.86 -15.46 18.55
C ILE A 365 -2.73 -16.96 18.83
N ALA A 366 -2.02 -17.35 19.89
CA ALA A 366 -1.95 -18.73 20.34
C ALA A 366 -3.34 -19.26 20.77
N GLU A 367 -4.11 -18.47 21.52
CA GLU A 367 -5.48 -18.82 21.95
C GLU A 367 -6.46 -18.98 20.77
N ARG A 368 -6.44 -18.06 19.79
CA ARG A 368 -7.28 -18.16 18.58
C ARG A 368 -6.88 -19.33 17.67
N SER A 369 -5.58 -19.64 17.59
CA SER A 369 -5.08 -20.79 16.83
C SER A 369 -5.50 -22.12 17.45
N SER A 370 -5.57 -22.21 18.78
CA SER A 370 -6.11 -23.39 19.47
C SER A 370 -7.62 -23.55 19.29
N ALA A 371 -8.38 -22.44 19.26
CA ALA A 371 -9.84 -22.47 19.07
C ALA A 371 -10.25 -22.92 17.65
N ASN A 372 -9.48 -22.57 16.62
CA ASN A 372 -9.73 -23.01 15.23
C ASN A 372 -9.27 -24.45 14.93
N GLN A 373 -8.56 -25.11 15.85
CA GLN A 373 -8.22 -26.54 15.72
C GLN A 373 -9.26 -27.46 16.39
N THR A 374 -10.31 -26.91 17.00
CA THR A 374 -11.30 -27.66 17.77
C THR A 374 -12.66 -27.86 17.07
N PHE A 375 -12.74 -27.69 15.74
CA PHE A 375 -13.92 -28.02 14.94
C PHE A 375 -13.63 -29.02 13.84
#